data_AF-A0A1G2Z6K3-F1
#
_entry.id   AF-A0A1G2Z6K3-F1
#
_cell.length_a   1.000
_cell.length_b   1.000
_cell.length_c   1.000
_cell.angle_alpha   90.00
_cell.angle_beta   90.00
_cell.angle_gamma   90.00
#
_symmetry.space_group_name_H-M   'P 1'
#
loop_
_entity.id
_entity.type
_entity.pdbx_description
1 polymer ?
#
loop_
_entity_poly.entity_id
_entity_poly.type
_entity_poly.pdbx_seq_one_letter_code
_entity_poly.pdbx_strand_id
1 'polypeptide(L)'
;MLLCSVWDRSELTAGHLATPKGLEEARRGNLPAFHVLAASILPGMEHEIRLVEFRRVYSLPIGFLRKKALDDGRRLRLLPPYREHLSQAFARFFMRVGLPVDIPPFR
;
A
#
# COMPACT_ATOMS: atom_id res chain seq x y z
N MET A 1 -2.97 3.43 -14.71
CA MET A 1 -3.29 3.37 -13.27
C MET A 1 -2.12 2.72 -12.57
N LEU A 2 -1.71 3.26 -11.42
CA LEU A 2 -0.58 2.75 -10.65
C LEU A 2 -1.04 1.67 -9.66
N LEU A 3 -0.23 0.63 -9.49
CA LEU A 3 -0.46 -0.50 -8.59
C LEU A 3 0.80 -0.76 -7.78
N CYS A 4 0.63 -1.25 -6.56
CA CYS A 4 1.73 -1.68 -5.67
C CYS A 4 1.60 -3.18 -5.40
N SER A 5 2.71 -3.84 -5.08
CA SER A 5 2.68 -5.20 -4.52
C SER A 5 1.98 -5.19 -3.16
N VAL A 6 1.22 -6.25 -2.90
CA VAL A 6 0.61 -6.53 -1.60
C VAL A 6 1.07 -7.92 -1.20
N TRP A 7 1.58 -8.04 0.00
CA TRP A 7 2.09 -9.29 0.57
C TRP A 7 1.22 -9.68 1.76
N ASP A 8 0.84 -10.93 1.83
CA ASP A 8 0.22 -11.54 2.99
C ASP A 8 1.28 -11.73 4.09
N ARG A 9 0.90 -11.56 5.36
CA ARG A 9 1.84 -11.66 6.48
C ARG A 9 2.53 -13.02 6.51
N SER A 10 1.84 -14.10 6.18
CA SER A 10 2.39 -15.45 6.12
C SER A 10 3.45 -15.64 5.04
N GLU A 11 3.42 -14.86 3.95
CA GLU A 11 4.44 -14.90 2.88
C GLU A 11 5.78 -14.31 3.35
N LEU A 12 5.76 -13.48 4.39
CA LEU A 12 6.96 -12.86 4.96
C LEU A 12 7.66 -13.84 5.91
N THR A 13 8.47 -14.72 5.33
CA THR A 13 9.20 -15.79 6.05
C THR A 13 10.60 -15.38 6.50
N ALA A 14 11.18 -14.34 5.90
CA ALA A 14 12.53 -13.87 6.20
C ALA A 14 12.64 -12.35 6.22
N GLY A 15 13.71 -11.85 6.85
CA GLY A 15 14.00 -10.43 6.96
C GLY A 15 13.24 -9.70 8.07
N HIS A 16 13.44 -8.40 8.17
CA HIS A 16 12.95 -7.59 9.30
C HIS A 16 11.42 -7.62 9.44
N LEU A 17 10.69 -7.55 8.33
CA LEU A 17 9.23 -7.56 8.32
C LEU A 17 8.60 -8.91 8.72
N ALA A 18 9.37 -10.00 8.68
CA ALA A 18 8.93 -11.30 9.19
C ALA A 18 8.90 -11.34 10.73
N THR A 19 9.50 -10.35 11.41
CA THR A 19 9.54 -10.28 12.88
C THR A 19 8.38 -9.45 13.43
N PRO A 20 7.89 -9.73 14.66
CA PRO A 20 6.88 -8.88 15.31
C PRO A 20 7.34 -7.42 15.46
N LYS A 21 8.64 -7.21 15.75
CA LYS A 21 9.24 -5.88 15.86
C LYS A 21 9.16 -5.12 14.54
N GLY A 22 9.59 -5.72 13.44
CA GLY A 22 9.55 -5.06 12.13
C GLY A 22 8.13 -4.81 11.64
N LEU A 23 7.18 -5.72 11.94
CA LEU A 23 5.77 -5.49 11.63
C LEU A 23 5.19 -4.32 12.44
N GLU A 24 5.53 -4.21 13.72
CA GLU A 24 5.11 -3.08 14.56
C GLU A 24 5.73 -1.75 14.10
N GLU A 25 6.99 -1.75 13.67
CA GLU A 25 7.61 -0.59 13.05
C GLU A 25 6.90 -0.18 11.75
N ALA A 26 6.51 -1.14 10.90
CA ALA A 26 5.70 -0.87 9.73
C ALA A 26 4.33 -0.29 10.09
N ARG A 27 3.65 -0.86 11.09
CA ARG A 27 2.33 -0.41 11.57
C ARG A 27 2.38 1.03 12.11
N ARG A 28 3.47 1.40 12.78
CA ARG A 28 3.73 2.75 13.29
C ARG A 28 4.16 3.75 12.21
N GLY A 29 4.40 3.30 10.98
CA GLY A 29 4.87 4.15 9.88
C GLY A 29 6.38 4.45 9.93
N ASN A 30 7.15 3.72 10.74
CA ASN A 30 8.60 3.87 10.84
C ASN A 30 9.33 3.28 9.62
N LEU A 31 8.65 2.44 8.84
CA LEU A 31 9.14 1.87 7.60
C LEU A 31 8.36 2.50 6.43
N PRO A 32 8.80 3.65 5.88
CA PRO A 32 7.98 4.47 4.97
C PRO A 32 7.69 3.80 3.63
N ALA A 33 8.50 2.80 3.27
CA ALA A 33 8.34 1.98 2.07
C ALA A 33 7.13 1.03 2.16
N PHE A 34 6.52 0.89 3.33
CA PHE A 34 5.45 -0.08 3.58
C PHE A 34 4.23 0.57 4.24
N HIS A 35 3.07 -0.02 3.99
CA HIS A 35 1.83 0.31 4.68
C HIS A 35 1.08 -0.95 5.07
N VAL A 36 0.67 -1.03 6.35
CA VAL A 36 0.01 -2.21 6.90
C VAL A 36 -1.50 -2.08 6.73
N LEU A 37 -2.12 -3.09 6.11
CA LEU A 37 -3.57 -3.26 6.04
C LEU A 37 -4.01 -4.25 7.11
N ALA A 38 -5.10 -3.90 7.82
CA ALA A 38 -5.68 -4.77 8.82
C ALA A 38 -6.23 -6.07 8.19
N ALA A 39 -6.26 -7.11 9.01
CA ALA A 39 -6.97 -8.34 8.69
C ALA A 39 -8.47 -8.05 8.45
N SER A 40 -9.08 -8.84 7.58
CA SER A 40 -10.53 -8.83 7.37
C SER A 40 -11.12 -10.10 7.93
N ILE A 41 -12.18 -9.95 8.72
CA ILE A 41 -13.00 -11.05 9.27
C ILE A 41 -14.35 -11.16 8.57
N LEU A 42 -14.51 -10.50 7.41
CA LEU A 42 -15.77 -10.52 6.68
C LEU A 42 -15.98 -11.91 6.06
N PRO A 43 -17.15 -12.54 6.28
CA PRO A 43 -17.44 -13.87 5.74
C PRO A 43 -17.25 -13.93 4.22
N GLY A 44 -16.39 -14.85 3.76
CA GLY A 44 -16.05 -15.05 2.35
C GLY A 44 -15.13 -13.97 1.75
N MET A 45 -14.56 -13.09 2.57
CA MET A 45 -13.53 -12.11 2.22
C MET A 45 -12.50 -11.99 3.35
N GLU A 46 -12.20 -13.11 4.00
CA GLU A 46 -11.22 -13.20 5.07
C GLU A 46 -9.82 -12.95 4.51
N HIS A 47 -9.08 -12.10 5.20
CA HIS A 47 -7.69 -11.82 4.87
C HIS A 47 -6.91 -11.67 6.17
N GLU A 48 -5.68 -12.14 6.19
CA GLU A 48 -4.77 -11.79 7.27
C GLU A 48 -4.24 -10.35 7.12
N ILE A 49 -3.35 -9.97 8.03
CA ILE A 49 -2.62 -8.70 7.93
C ILE A 49 -1.83 -8.70 6.63
N ARG A 50 -1.91 -7.59 5.88
CA ARG A 50 -1.22 -7.44 4.59
C ARG A 50 -0.30 -6.23 4.60
N LEU A 51 0.77 -6.30 3.82
CA LEU A 51 1.71 -5.20 3.65
C LEU A 51 1.70 -4.74 2.20
N VAL A 52 1.38 -3.46 1.99
CA VAL A 52 1.55 -2.79 0.71
C VAL A 52 2.98 -2.28 0.62
N GLU A 53 3.68 -2.58 -0.47
CA GLU A 53 5.04 -2.12 -0.71
C GLU A 53 5.08 -1.01 -1.77
N PHE A 54 5.59 0.16 -1.40
CA PHE A 54 5.61 1.34 -2.28
C PHE A 54 6.84 1.43 -3.18
N ARG A 55 7.90 0.67 -2.90
CA ARG A 55 9.17 0.70 -3.65
C ARG A 55 9.00 0.22 -5.09
N ARG A 56 8.05 -0.68 -5.33
CA ARG A 56 7.79 -1.27 -6.65
C ARG A 56 6.39 -0.91 -7.11
N VAL A 57 6.33 -0.02 -8.09
CA VAL A 57 5.07 0.44 -8.69
C VAL A 57 4.94 -0.11 -10.09
N TYR A 58 3.76 -0.63 -10.41
CA TYR A 58 3.40 -1.13 -11.73
C TYR A 58 2.40 -0.18 -12.38
N SER A 59 2.54 0.03 -13.69
CA SER A 59 1.59 0.79 -14.48
C SER A 59 0.82 -0.13 -15.40
N LEU A 60 -0.51 -0.16 -15.25
CA LEU A 60 -1.39 -0.91 -16.16
C LEU A 60 -2.47 -0.01 -16.79
N PRO A 61 -2.91 -0.32 -18.02
CA PRO A 61 -4.04 0.36 -18.65
C PRO A 61 -5.32 0.19 -17.84
N ILE A 62 -6.11 1.27 -17.71
CA ILE A 62 -7.36 1.24 -16.94
C ILE A 62 -8.39 0.28 -17.54
N GLY A 63 -8.42 0.14 -18.87
CA GLY A 63 -9.31 -0.80 -19.56
C GLY A 63 -9.04 -2.25 -19.15
N PHE A 64 -7.76 -2.64 -19.06
CA PHE A 64 -7.34 -3.96 -18.59
C PHE A 64 -7.83 -4.20 -17.15
N LEU A 65 -7.63 -3.23 -16.25
CA LEU A 65 -8.03 -3.36 -14.86
C LEU A 65 -9.55 -3.42 -14.68
N ARG A 66 -10.31 -2.67 -15.47
CA ARG A 66 -11.78 -2.74 -15.47
C ARG A 66 -12.29 -4.09 -15.93
N LYS A 67 -11.67 -4.69 -16.96
CA LYS A 67 -12.02 -6.04 -17.41
C LYS A 67 -11.73 -7.06 -16.32
N LYS A 68 -10.50 -7.10 -15.81
CA LYS A 68 -10.10 -8.01 -14.71
C LYS A 68 -10.99 -7.85 -13.48
N ALA A 69 -11.38 -6.62 -13.17
CA ALA A 69 -12.28 -6.28 -12.07
C ALA A 69 -13.69 -6.86 -12.19
N LEU A 70 -14.19 -7.04 -13.42
CA LEU A 70 -15.48 -7.67 -13.69
C LEU A 70 -15.35 -9.19 -13.59
N ASP A 71 -14.25 -9.75 -14.11
CA ASP A 71 -13.98 -11.19 -14.11
C ASP A 71 -13.77 -11.75 -12.69
N ASP A 72 -13.15 -10.98 -11.78
CA ASP A 72 -12.86 -11.40 -10.41
C ASP A 72 -14.08 -11.39 -9.46
N GLY A 73 -15.21 -10.80 -9.88
CA GLY A 73 -16.42 -10.74 -9.07
C GLY A 73 -16.25 -9.92 -7.77
N ARG A 74 -16.62 -10.53 -6.63
CA ARG A 74 -16.66 -9.86 -5.31
C ARG A 74 -15.26 -9.61 -4.79
N ARG A 75 -14.98 -8.35 -4.39
CA ARG A 75 -13.65 -7.94 -3.92
C ARG A 75 -13.74 -7.04 -2.70
N LEU A 76 -12.82 -7.24 -1.78
CA LEU A 76 -12.66 -6.37 -0.62
C LEU A 76 -12.10 -5.01 -1.06
N ARG A 77 -12.70 -3.94 -0.57
CA ARG A 77 -12.30 -2.56 -0.87
C ARG A 77 -12.08 -1.78 0.42
N LEU A 78 -11.09 -0.89 0.40
CA LEU A 78 -10.93 0.10 1.46
C LEU A 78 -12.02 1.16 1.31
N LEU A 79 -12.84 1.30 2.34
CA LEU A 79 -13.77 2.40 2.48
C LEU A 79 -13.03 3.67 2.91
N PRO A 80 -13.57 4.87 2.66
CA PRO A 80 -13.12 6.06 3.36
C PRO A 80 -13.23 5.90 4.88
N PRO A 81 -12.29 6.46 5.68
CA PRO A 81 -11.10 7.24 5.28
C PRO A 81 -9.85 6.40 4.95
N TYR A 82 -9.94 5.06 5.00
CA TYR A 82 -8.79 4.17 4.91
C TYR A 82 -8.10 4.22 3.54
N ARG A 83 -8.88 4.37 2.47
CA ARG A 83 -8.38 4.57 1.11
C ARG A 83 -7.53 5.83 1.00
N GLU A 84 -8.01 6.94 1.56
CA GLU A 84 -7.33 8.23 1.54
C GLU A 84 -6.05 8.15 2.37
N HIS A 85 -6.10 7.45 3.52
CA HIS A 85 -4.92 7.24 4.35
C HIS A 85 -3.82 6.44 3.63
N LEU A 86 -4.17 5.36 2.91
CA LEU A 86 -3.24 4.61 2.06
C LEU A 86 -2.65 5.51 0.95
N SER A 87 -3.49 6.30 0.29
CA SER A 87 -3.07 7.20 -0.79
C SER A 87 -2.09 8.27 -0.29
N GLN A 88 -2.32 8.82 0.90
CA GLN A 88 -1.41 9.76 1.54
C GLN A 88 -0.09 9.10 1.95
N ALA A 89 -0.12 7.86 2.48
CA ALA A 89 1.10 7.13 2.81
C ALA A 89 1.98 6.90 1.57
N PHE A 90 1.35 6.52 0.45
CA PHE A 90 2.00 6.41 -0.85
C PHE A 90 2.62 7.73 -1.31
N ALA A 91 1.88 8.85 -1.25
CA ALA A 91 2.39 10.16 -1.61
C ALA A 91 3.59 10.58 -0.73
N ARG A 92 3.50 10.41 0.59
CA ARG A 92 4.58 10.73 1.55
C ARG A 92 5.86 9.96 1.26
N PHE A 93 5.77 8.70 0.81
CA PHE A 93 6.93 7.91 0.44
C PHE A 93 7.71 8.56 -0.72
N PHE A 94 7.04 8.95 -1.80
CA PHE A 94 7.70 9.58 -2.96
C PHE A 94 8.13 11.03 -2.69
N MET A 95 7.35 11.80 -1.93
CA MET A 95 7.72 13.17 -1.53
C MET A 95 9.01 13.21 -0.70
N ARG A 96 9.31 12.18 0.09
CA ARG A 96 10.57 12.10 0.84
C ARG A 96 11.80 11.94 -0.07
N VAL A 97 11.63 11.44 -1.29
CA VAL A 97 12.73 11.19 -2.24
C VAL A 97 13.02 12.41 -3.12
N GLY A 98 12.03 13.26 -3.37
CA GLY A 98 12.19 14.54 -4.05
C GLY A 98 11.97 15.69 -3.09
N LEU A 99 13.03 16.19 -2.45
CA LEU A 99 12.96 17.52 -1.82
C LEU A 99 12.64 18.53 -2.93
N PRO A 100 11.53 19.28 -2.83
CA PRO A 100 11.32 20.40 -3.73
C PRO A 100 12.49 21.37 -3.54
N VAL A 101 13.17 21.71 -4.63
CA VAL A 101 14.05 22.86 -4.66
C VAL A 101 13.17 24.07 -4.36
N ASP A 102 13.55 24.91 -3.40
CA ASP A 102 12.76 26.08 -3.04
C ASP A 102 12.49 26.93 -4.30
N ILE A 103 11.24 27.39 -4.43
CA ILE A 103 10.88 28.30 -5.51
C ILE A 103 11.57 29.63 -5.22
N PRO A 104 12.47 30.13 -6.09
CA PRO A 104 13.12 31.41 -5.87
C PRO A 104 12.08 32.55 -5.87
N PRO A 105 12.36 33.65 -5.16
CA PRO A 105 11.44 34.79 -5.11
C PRO A 105 11.19 35.35 -6.51
N PHE A 106 9.93 35.64 -6.82
CA PHE A 106 9.53 36.36 -8.03
C PHE A 106 10.06 37.80 -7.93
N ARG A 107 11.18 38.08 -8.58
CA ARG A 107 11.69 39.44 -8.80
C ARG A 107 11.06 40.04 -10.05
#